data_AF-A0A9E3XWP9-F1
#
_entry.id   AF-A0A9E3XWP9-F1
#
_cell.length_a   1.000
_cell.length_b   1.000
_cell.length_c   1.000
_cell.angle_alpha   90.00
_cell.angle_beta   90.00
_cell.angle_gamma   90.00
#
_symmetry.space_group_name_H-M   'P 1'
#
loop_
_entity.id
_entity.type
_entity.pdbx_description
1 polymer ?
#
loop_
_entity_poly.entity_id
_entity_poly.type
_entity_poly.pdbx_seq_one_letter_code
_entity_poly.pdbx_strand_id
1 'polypeptide(L)' 'ASDLPMMEAVGHPVAVNPDPKLERVANKLGWPVVVFSKRTKAVIHRTTQAVGAAGLAAGGFAGGVRWARTVGRRRWR' A
#
# COMPACT_ATOMS: atom_id res chain seq x y z
N ALA A 1 -13.25 -13.33 7.24
CA ALA A 1 -12.77 -14.50 6.50
C ALA A 1 -13.83 -15.57 6.67
N SER A 2 -14.84 -15.52 5.81
CA SER A 2 -16.01 -16.42 5.90
C SER A 2 -15.69 -17.81 5.33
N ASP A 3 -14.79 -17.88 4.35
CA ASP A 3 -14.57 -19.09 3.55
C ASP A 3 -13.35 -19.92 4.00
N LEU A 4 -12.67 -19.47 5.06
CA LEU A 4 -11.46 -20.12 5.58
C LEU A 4 -11.70 -21.58 6.02
N PRO A 5 -12.75 -21.89 6.80
CA PRO A 5 -12.99 -23.26 7.27
C PRO A 5 -13.26 -24.23 6.12
N MET A 6 -13.87 -23.75 5.03
CA MET A 6 -14.12 -24.56 3.84
C MET A 6 -12.81 -24.84 3.11
N MET A 7 -11.97 -23.83 2.91
CA MET A 7 -10.71 -23.97 2.17
C MET A 7 -9.69 -24.86 2.89
N GLU A 8 -9.67 -24.87 4.23
CA GLU A 8 -8.82 -25.77 5.02
C GLU A 8 -9.24 -27.24 4.94
N ALA A 9 -10.50 -27.52 4.61
CA ALA A 9 -11.04 -28.88 4.53
C ALA A 9 -10.86 -29.53 3.15
N VAL A 10 -10.57 -28.77 2.10
CA VAL A 10 -10.39 -29.27 0.73
C VAL A 10 -8.94 -29.64 0.48
N GLY A 11 -8.69 -30.75 -0.22
CA GLY A 11 -7.33 -31.21 -0.52
C GLY A 11 -6.53 -30.32 -1.50
N HIS A 12 -7.21 -29.53 -2.34
CA HIS A 12 -6.59 -28.64 -3.33
C HIS A 12 -7.28 -27.26 -3.35
N PRO A 13 -7.06 -26.41 -2.34
CA PRO A 13 -7.74 -25.12 -2.23
C PRO A 13 -7.19 -24.10 -3.23
N VAL A 14 -8.09 -23.32 -3.82
CA VAL A 14 -7.79 -22.19 -4.72
C VAL A 14 -8.57 -20.97 -4.25
N ALA A 15 -7.87 -19.88 -3.97
CA ALA A 15 -8.43 -18.64 -3.47
C ALA A 15 -8.88 -17.74 -4.64
N VAL A 16 -10.17 -17.73 -4.95
CA VAL A 16 -10.75 -16.89 -6.02
C VAL A 16 -11.29 -15.59 -5.43
N ASN A 17 -10.86 -14.45 -5.99
CA ASN A 17 -11.14 -13.10 -5.50
C ASN A 17 -11.06 -12.97 -3.96
N PRO A 18 -9.96 -13.42 -3.33
CA PRO A 18 -9.89 -13.46 -1.88
C PRO A 18 -9.94 -12.07 -1.27
N ASP A 19 -10.57 -11.96 -0.10
CA ASP A 19 -10.44 -10.79 0.75
C ASP A 19 -8.97 -10.64 1.24
N PRO A 20 -8.55 -9.46 1.74
CA PRO A 20 -7.16 -9.26 2.18
C PRO A 20 -6.69 -10.17 3.32
N LYS A 21 -7.61 -10.78 4.09
CA LYS A 21 -7.25 -11.73 5.16
C LYS A 21 -7.02 -13.12 4.54
N LEU A 22 -7.89 -13.54 3.64
CA LEU A 22 -7.82 -14.79 2.89
C LEU A 22 -6.61 -14.81 1.95
N GLU A 23 -6.27 -13.67 1.32
CA GLU A 23 -5.09 -13.52 0.47
C GLU A 23 -3.80 -13.76 1.27
N ARG A 24 -3.72 -13.26 2.52
CA ARG A 24 -2.56 -13.52 3.39
C ARG A 24 -2.44 -14.99 3.75
N VAL A 25 -3.56 -15.65 4.08
CA VAL A 25 -3.55 -17.07 4.43
C VAL A 25 -3.21 -17.92 3.21
N ALA A 26 -3.81 -17.64 2.05
CA ALA A 26 -3.49 -18.29 0.79
C ALA A 26 -1.99 -18.16 0.45
N ASN A 27 -1.41 -16.96 0.58
CA ASN A 27 0.02 -16.75 0.38
C ASN A 27 0.88 -17.51 1.40
N LYS A 28 0.45 -17.60 2.66
CA LYS A 28 1.16 -18.33 3.71
C LYS A 28 1.14 -19.85 3.49
N LEU A 29 0.01 -20.37 3.00
CA LEU A 29 -0.22 -21.81 2.77
C LEU A 29 0.11 -22.24 1.33
N GLY A 30 0.58 -21.32 0.48
CA GLY A 30 0.95 -21.61 -0.91
C GLY A 30 -0.25 -21.90 -1.82
N TRP A 31 -1.44 -21.45 -1.45
CA TRP A 31 -2.65 -21.68 -2.23
C TRP A 31 -2.68 -20.76 -3.47
N PRO A 32 -3.02 -21.29 -4.66
CA PRO A 32 -3.17 -20.47 -5.85
C PRO A 32 -4.23 -19.37 -5.66
N VAL A 33 -3.90 -18.16 -6.08
CA VAL A 33 -4.80 -17.00 -6.01
C VAL A 33 -5.23 -16.57 -7.41
N VAL A 34 -6.54 -16.50 -7.64
CA VAL A 34 -7.15 -16.07 -8.91
C VAL A 34 -7.94 -14.79 -8.65
N VAL A 35 -7.58 -13.70 -9.32
CA VAL A 35 -8.29 -12.41 -9.20
C VAL A 35 -8.85 -12.02 -10.57
N PHE A 36 -10.17 -11.95 -10.68
CA PHE A 36 -10.85 -11.56 -11.92
C PHE A 36 -10.84 -10.04 -12.12
N SER A 37 -10.91 -9.25 -11.04
CA SER A 37 -10.86 -7.77 -11.11
C SER A 37 -9.46 -7.23 -10.80
N LYS A 38 -8.53 -7.34 -11.76
CA LYS A 38 -7.18 -6.75 -11.61
C LYS A 38 -7.19 -5.22 -11.66
N ARG A 39 -8.20 -4.61 -12.31
CA ARG A 39 -8.25 -3.17 -12.60
C ARG A 39 -8.43 -2.32 -11.34
N THR A 40 -9.35 -2.70 -10.45
CA THR A 40 -9.66 -1.93 -9.23
C THR A 40 -8.49 -1.95 -8.24
N LYS A 41 -7.85 -3.11 -8.04
CA LYS A 41 -6.69 -3.25 -7.14
C LYS A 41 -5.50 -2.40 -7.61
N ALA A 42 -5.26 -2.34 -8.92
CA ALA A 42 -4.18 -1.53 -9.51
C ALA A 42 -4.41 -0.02 -9.36
N VAL A 43 -5.65 0.45 -9.52
CA VAL A 43 -6.00 1.87 -9.36
C VAL A 43 -5.75 2.33 -7.92
N ILE A 44 -6.23 1.57 -6.93
CA ILE A 44 -6.06 1.89 -5.50
C ILE A 44 -4.58 2.00 -5.12
N HIS A 45 -3.73 1.07 -5.58
CA HIS A 45 -2.30 1.13 -5.28
C HIS A 45 -1.64 2.39 -5.87
N ARG A 46 -1.95 2.72 -7.13
CA ARG A 46 -1.33 3.87 -7.82
C ARG A 46 -1.74 5.20 -7.19
N THR A 47 -3.01 5.39 -6.86
CA THR A 47 -3.47 6.64 -6.23
C THR A 47 -2.89 6.80 -4.83
N THR A 48 -2.83 5.73 -4.04
CA THR A 48 -2.25 5.77 -2.69
C THR A 48 -0.75 6.15 -2.73
N GLN A 49 0.01 5.59 -3.67
CA GLN A 49 1.43 5.94 -3.87
C GLN A 49 1.62 7.39 -4.33
N ALA A 50 0.80 7.86 -5.26
CA ALA A 50 0.90 9.23 -5.79
C ALA A 50 0.61 10.29 -4.71
N VAL A 51 -0.43 10.08 -3.89
CA VAL A 51 -0.79 11.01 -2.81
C VAL A 51 0.30 11.05 -1.73
N GLY A 52 0.84 9.88 -1.34
CA GLY A 52 1.93 9.82 -0.36
C GLY A 52 3.20 10.55 -0.82
N ALA A 53 3.60 10.35 -2.07
CA ALA A 53 4.79 10.99 -2.63
C ALA A 53 4.64 12.53 -2.71
N ALA A 54 3.48 13.02 -3.14
CA ALA A 54 3.20 14.45 -3.25
C ALA A 54 3.25 15.16 -1.88
N GLY A 55 2.67 14.54 -0.84
CA GLY A 55 2.69 15.09 0.51
C GLY A 55 4.11 15.25 1.08
N LEU A 56 4.97 14.25 0.88
CA LEU A 56 6.37 14.30 1.32
C LEU A 56 7.16 15.39 0.59
N ALA A 57 6.99 15.51 -0.73
CA ALA A 57 7.67 16.53 -1.52
C ALA A 57 7.27 17.96 -1.11
N ALA A 58 5.96 18.21 -0.93
CA ALA A 58 5.46 19.51 -0.53
C ALA A 58 5.91 19.89 0.90
N GLY A 59 5.86 18.95 1.84
CA GLY A 59 6.31 19.16 3.22
C GLY A 59 7.81 19.46 3.30
N GLY A 60 8.63 18.68 2.59
CA GLY A 60 10.08 18.88 2.53
C GLY A 60 10.47 20.23 1.92
N PHE A 61 9.83 20.63 0.82
CA PHE A 61 10.10 21.91 0.17
C PHE A 61 9.72 23.11 1.05
N ALA A 62 8.53 23.08 1.65
CA ALA A 62 8.08 24.16 2.54
C ALA A 62 8.97 24.29 3.79
N GLY A 63 9.36 23.16 4.38
CA GLY A 63 10.30 23.12 5.51
C GLY A 63 11.67 23.70 5.15
N GLY A 64 12.23 23.29 4.01
CA GLY A 64 13.51 23.80 3.51
C GLY A 64 13.52 25.31 3.24
N VAL A 65 12.48 25.82 2.57
CA VAL A 65 12.32 27.26 2.30
C VAL A 65 12.20 28.08 3.60
N ARG A 66 11.50 27.55 4.62
CA ARG A 66 11.39 28.24 5.90
C ARG A 66 12.71 28.27 6.67
N TRP A 67 13.48 27.18 6.65
CA TRP A 67 14.81 27.12 7.29
C TRP A 67 15.83 28.06 6.62
N ALA A 68 15.85 28.11 5.29
CA ALA A 68 16.74 29.03 4.56
C ALA A 68 16.49 30.51 4.93
N ARG A 69 15.22 30.89 5.13
CA ARG A 69 14.83 32.25 5.54
C ARG A 69 15.20 32.60 6.99
N THR A 70 15.31 31.61 7.88
CA THR A 70 15.67 31.85 9.29
C THR A 70 17.19 31.86 9.50
N VAL A 71 17.94 31.05 8.75
CA VAL A 71 19.40 30.92 8.90
C VAL A 71 20.17 32.05 8.17
N GLY A 72 19.62 32.65 7.12
CA GLY A 72 20.26 33.74 6.36
C GLY A 72 20.55 35.04 7.15
N ARG A 73 20.04 35.20 8.37
CA ARG A 73 20.22 36.42 9.19
C ARG A 73 21.42 36.41 10.15
N ARG A 74 22.22 35.33 10.23
CA ARG A 74 23.38 35.23 11.15
C ARG A 74 24.75 35.06 10.48
N ARG A 75 24.96 35.61 9.26
CA ARG A 75 26.27 35.53 8.58
C ARG A 75 26.93 36.89 8.32
N TRP A 76 26.44 37.97 8.93
CA TRP A 76 27.09 39.27 8.92
C TRP A 76 27.10 39.86 10.32
N ARG A 77 28.12 39.49 11.10
CA ARG A 77 28.67 40.24 12.22
C ARG A 77 30.17 40.02 12.24
#